data_AF-A0A8T3ZH40-F1
#
_entry.id   AF-A0A8T3ZH40-F1
#
_cell.length_a   1.000
_cell.length_b   1.000
_cell.length_c   1.000
_cell.angle_alpha   90.00
_cell.angle_beta   90.00
_cell.angle_gamma   90.00
#
_symmetry.space_group_name_H-M   'P 1'
#
loop_
_entity.id
_entity.type
_entity.pdbx_description
1 polymer ?
#
loop_
_entity_poly.entity_id
_entity_poly.type
_entity_poly.pdbx_seq_one_letter_code
_entity_poly.pdbx_strand_id
1 'polypeptide(L)'
;MDKRLTIGAGALLAILIVYLAYTNFTLKSQLEKTNSELVKNKEELTLANKQIDELDLELGKRNSDLKLANELLINYSNALNKRNEDLKLANGKIKEYANALQDSKEEFTNLKEEIALVEESIDSSIQWFTENADFSTEPETLTSIQIENFMGEVKQECISENKLNLGCVSYLMEKELAFIYKTEEQDRLYSLEEMVGRSGGDCEDYSLFLKAVINNLKKDPSFGELKLEGWKKRQGSEYTVYKSGKGTKLYYENAGEVELGSLSDLNPYVICYTTSYEQGLIRGHCVVALSKTLVDQPDSLGELEGAVTFEPQNGEFKGVVGEDYYICKSGDKFCERKAGGLIFMISDNDLYRFLGSEWISYKTYKDVTVSLKGKIDGMLGG
;
A
#
# COMPACT_ATOMS: atom_id res chain seq x y z
N MET A 1 121.18 113.39 -30.90
CA MET A 1 119.79 113.83 -30.70
C MET A 1 118.92 112.61 -30.99
N ASP A 2 118.11 112.03 -30.12
CA ASP A 2 117.46 112.58 -28.92
C ASP A 2 117.21 111.48 -27.86
N LYS A 3 117.41 111.83 -26.57
CA LYS A 3 117.35 110.98 -25.37
C LYS A 3 116.01 111.20 -24.64
N ARG A 4 114.88 110.72 -25.16
CA ARG A 4 113.58 110.78 -24.45
C ARG A 4 112.60 109.71 -24.97
N LEU A 5 112.66 108.46 -24.50
CA LEU A 5 111.49 107.57 -24.40
C LEU A 5 111.72 106.26 -23.59
N THR A 6 112.74 106.20 -22.74
CA THR A 6 113.09 105.00 -21.94
C THR A 6 112.40 104.90 -20.57
N ILE A 7 111.51 105.85 -20.22
CA ILE A 7 110.81 105.88 -18.92
C ILE A 7 109.31 105.47 -19.03
N GLY A 8 108.71 105.55 -20.22
CA GLY A 8 107.32 105.09 -20.45
C GLY A 8 107.16 103.56 -20.58
N ALA A 9 108.21 102.86 -21.02
CA ALA A 9 108.17 101.41 -21.24
C ALA A 9 108.17 100.60 -19.93
N GLY A 10 108.83 101.09 -18.86
CA GLY A 10 108.88 100.40 -17.56
C GLY A 10 107.56 100.48 -16.76
N ALA A 11 106.86 101.62 -16.84
CA ALA A 11 105.56 101.81 -16.20
C ALA A 11 104.45 101.01 -16.90
N LEU A 12 104.46 100.95 -18.24
CA LEU A 12 103.57 100.09 -19.03
C LEU A 12 103.80 98.61 -18.74
N LEU A 13 105.06 98.17 -18.58
CA LEU A 13 105.38 96.79 -18.23
C LEU A 13 104.89 96.42 -16.82
N ALA A 14 105.04 97.32 -15.84
CA ALA A 14 104.56 97.10 -14.47
C ALA A 14 103.02 97.05 -14.39
N ILE A 15 102.32 97.91 -15.13
CA ILE A 15 100.85 97.87 -15.25
C ILE A 15 100.41 96.56 -15.92
N LEU A 16 101.12 96.10 -16.94
CA LEU A 16 100.85 94.81 -17.60
C LEU A 16 101.05 93.63 -16.64
N ILE A 17 102.10 93.65 -15.81
CA ILE A 17 102.39 92.61 -14.82
C ILE A 17 101.31 92.59 -13.71
N VAL A 18 100.89 93.75 -13.20
CA VAL A 18 99.82 93.85 -12.20
C VAL A 18 98.47 93.43 -12.79
N TYR A 19 98.19 93.81 -14.04
CA TYR A 19 96.99 93.37 -14.75
C TYR A 19 97.00 91.86 -14.96
N LEU A 20 98.12 91.27 -15.40
CA LEU A 20 98.31 89.83 -15.55
C LEU A 20 98.22 89.08 -14.21
N ALA A 21 98.76 89.64 -13.13
CA ALA A 21 98.64 89.06 -11.79
C ALA A 21 97.20 89.13 -11.26
N TYR A 22 96.50 90.24 -11.51
CA TYR A 22 95.09 90.41 -11.16
C TYR A 22 94.19 89.47 -11.97
N THR A 23 94.40 89.35 -13.29
CA THR A 23 93.66 88.41 -14.13
C THR A 23 93.98 86.97 -13.77
N ASN A 24 95.22 86.63 -13.42
CA ASN A 24 95.58 85.30 -12.95
C ASN A 24 94.95 84.99 -11.58
N PHE A 25 94.92 85.97 -10.66
CA PHE A 25 94.24 85.83 -9.37
C PHE A 25 92.72 85.68 -9.52
N THR A 26 92.08 86.48 -10.38
CA THR A 26 90.64 86.36 -10.63
C THR A 26 90.30 85.08 -11.37
N LEU A 27 91.11 84.65 -12.35
CA LEU A 27 90.95 83.34 -12.99
C LEU A 27 91.13 82.21 -11.98
N LYS A 28 92.13 82.27 -11.10
CA LYS A 28 92.38 81.24 -10.08
C LYS A 28 91.22 81.16 -9.08
N SER A 29 90.71 82.30 -8.62
CA SER A 29 89.55 82.37 -7.73
C SER A 29 88.28 81.88 -8.41
N GLN A 30 88.05 82.22 -9.68
CA GLN A 30 86.95 81.68 -10.48
C GLN A 30 87.10 80.17 -10.68
N LEU A 31 88.30 79.68 -10.97
CA LEU A 31 88.60 78.26 -11.12
C LEU A 31 88.35 77.48 -9.82
N GLU A 32 88.79 78.00 -8.68
CA GLU A 32 88.54 77.39 -7.37
C GLU A 32 87.04 77.36 -7.05
N LYS A 33 86.30 78.44 -7.34
CA LYS A 33 84.85 78.49 -7.16
C LYS A 33 84.12 77.50 -8.08
N THR A 34 84.45 77.49 -9.37
CA THR A 34 83.87 76.54 -10.33
C THR A 34 84.23 75.10 -9.97
N ASN A 35 85.44 74.83 -9.47
CA ASN A 35 85.83 73.49 -9.04
C ASN A 35 85.10 73.07 -7.76
N SER A 36 84.88 73.98 -6.81
CA SER A 36 84.06 73.73 -5.62
C SER A 36 82.60 73.46 -5.98
N GLU A 37 82.02 74.22 -6.91
CA GLU A 37 80.67 73.99 -7.43
C GLU A 37 80.58 72.66 -8.19
N LEU A 38 81.61 72.30 -8.96
CA LEU A 38 81.69 71.02 -9.66
C LEU A 38 81.72 69.84 -8.69
N VAL A 39 82.51 69.92 -7.61
CA VAL A 39 82.56 68.88 -6.58
C VAL A 39 81.20 68.73 -5.89
N LYS A 40 80.59 69.86 -5.49
CA LYS A 40 79.27 69.85 -4.87
C LYS A 40 78.20 69.25 -5.80
N ASN A 41 78.18 69.64 -7.06
CA ASN A 41 77.24 69.11 -8.05
C ASN A 41 77.48 67.61 -8.31
N LYS A 42 78.73 67.13 -8.24
CA LYS A 42 79.05 65.69 -8.34
C LYS A 42 78.54 64.91 -7.14
N GLU A 43 78.66 65.47 -5.93
CA GLU A 43 78.14 64.86 -4.71
C GLU A 43 76.60 64.81 -4.73
N GLU A 44 75.94 65.91 -5.11
CA GLU A 44 74.49 65.98 -5.29
C GLU A 44 74.00 65.00 -6.37
N LEU A 45 74.69 64.91 -7.51
CA LEU A 45 74.40 63.93 -8.57
C LEU A 45 74.57 62.48 -8.06
N THR A 46 75.61 62.21 -7.28
CA THR A 46 75.84 60.88 -6.70
C THR A 46 74.73 60.51 -5.72
N LEU A 47 74.28 61.46 -4.89
CA LEU A 47 73.18 61.25 -3.95
C LEU A 47 71.85 61.03 -4.69
N ALA A 48 71.58 61.84 -5.72
CA ALA A 48 70.39 61.71 -6.56
C ALA A 48 70.37 60.34 -7.27
N ASN A 49 71.50 59.88 -7.80
CA ASN A 49 71.61 58.55 -8.41
C ASN A 49 71.33 57.43 -7.40
N LYS A 50 71.82 57.53 -6.16
CA LYS A 50 71.49 56.54 -5.11
C LYS A 50 70.00 56.52 -4.77
N GLN A 51 69.36 57.69 -4.70
CA GLN A 51 67.92 57.78 -4.46
C GLN A 51 67.11 57.18 -5.63
N ILE A 52 67.57 57.37 -6.87
CA ILE A 52 66.98 56.73 -8.06
C ILE A 52 67.09 55.20 -7.95
N ASP A 53 68.28 54.68 -7.62
CA ASP A 53 68.50 53.22 -7.47
C ASP A 53 67.60 52.62 -6.36
N GLU A 54 67.44 53.32 -5.23
CA GLU A 54 66.56 52.91 -4.13
C GLU A 54 65.08 52.90 -4.54
N LEU A 55 64.63 53.94 -5.25
CA LEU A 55 63.27 54.03 -5.77
C LEU A 55 62.99 52.96 -6.82
N ASP A 56 63.93 52.67 -7.71
CA ASP A 56 63.80 51.61 -8.71
C ASP A 56 63.68 50.23 -8.05
N LEU A 57 64.43 49.98 -6.97
CA LEU A 57 64.33 48.74 -6.21
C LEU A 57 62.98 48.62 -5.49
N GLU A 58 62.48 49.71 -4.88
CA GLU A 58 61.16 49.72 -4.24
C GLU A 58 60.05 49.53 -5.28
N LEU A 59 60.12 50.20 -6.43
CA LEU A 59 59.19 50.03 -7.54
C LEU A 59 59.19 48.59 -8.05
N GLY A 60 60.36 47.97 -8.19
CA GLY A 60 60.51 46.56 -8.55
C GLY A 60 59.79 45.63 -7.57
N LYS A 61 59.98 45.86 -6.26
CA LYS A 61 59.30 45.08 -5.20
C LYS A 61 57.79 45.28 -5.24
N ARG A 62 57.31 46.53 -5.34
CA ARG A 62 55.88 46.86 -5.42
C ARG A 62 55.21 46.24 -6.65
N ASN A 63 55.89 46.24 -7.80
CA ASN A 63 55.39 45.58 -9.00
C ASN A 63 55.28 44.07 -8.83
N SER A 64 56.24 43.43 -8.14
CA SER A 64 56.18 42.01 -7.81
C SER A 64 55.02 41.69 -6.86
N ASP A 65 54.86 42.49 -5.80
CA ASP A 65 53.77 42.33 -4.83
C ASP A 65 52.40 42.51 -5.51
N LEU A 66 52.27 43.51 -6.40
CA LEU A 66 51.06 43.75 -7.17
C LEU A 66 50.73 42.58 -8.10
N LYS A 67 51.74 42.01 -8.76
CA LYS A 67 51.56 40.83 -9.62
C LYS A 67 51.02 39.64 -8.82
N LEU A 68 51.60 39.37 -7.65
CA LEU A 68 51.17 38.27 -6.79
C LEU A 68 49.74 38.49 -6.23
N ALA A 69 49.42 39.72 -5.83
CA ALA A 69 48.07 40.08 -5.41
C ALA A 69 47.02 39.89 -6.53
N ASN A 70 47.37 40.26 -7.77
CA ASN A 70 46.51 40.04 -8.94
C ASN A 70 46.30 38.54 -9.22
N GLU A 71 47.36 37.72 -9.15
CA GLU A 71 47.25 36.27 -9.31
C GLU A 71 46.35 35.64 -8.24
N LEU A 72 46.48 36.04 -6.97
CA LEU A 72 45.60 35.61 -5.89
C LEU A 72 44.15 36.03 -6.12
N LEU A 73 43.92 37.26 -6.57
CA LEU A 73 42.56 37.77 -6.84
C LEU A 73 41.88 36.98 -7.97
N ILE A 74 42.62 36.64 -9.03
CA ILE A 74 42.12 35.76 -10.10
C ILE A 74 41.75 34.38 -9.54
N ASN A 75 42.61 33.79 -8.71
CA ASN A 75 42.34 32.48 -8.10
C ASN A 75 41.10 32.50 -7.19
N TYR A 76 40.94 33.54 -6.36
CA TYR A 76 39.74 33.71 -5.53
C TYR A 76 38.48 33.93 -6.38
N SER A 77 38.57 34.72 -7.44
CA SER A 77 37.45 34.94 -8.37
C SER A 77 37.01 33.62 -9.03
N ASN A 78 37.96 32.81 -9.50
CA ASN A 78 37.68 31.50 -10.08
C ASN A 78 37.05 30.54 -9.05
N ALA A 79 37.56 30.50 -7.81
CA ALA A 79 37.00 29.67 -6.75
C ALA A 79 35.58 30.08 -6.37
N LEU A 80 35.31 31.39 -6.30
CA LEU A 80 33.98 31.93 -6.03
C LEU A 80 32.99 31.58 -7.15
N ASN A 81 33.40 31.71 -8.41
CA ASN A 81 32.57 31.34 -9.56
C ASN A 81 32.20 29.86 -9.52
N LYS A 82 33.18 28.98 -9.26
CA LYS A 82 32.93 27.55 -9.11
C LYS A 82 31.94 27.24 -7.97
N ARG A 83 32.10 27.91 -6.81
CA ARG A 83 31.17 27.74 -5.69
C ARG A 83 29.75 28.23 -6.00
N ASN A 84 29.62 29.30 -6.77
CA ASN A 84 28.31 29.77 -7.23
C ASN A 84 27.64 28.77 -8.20
N GLU A 85 28.40 28.13 -9.08
CA GLU A 85 27.91 27.07 -9.95
C GLU A 85 27.46 25.84 -9.15
N ASP A 86 28.27 25.37 -8.19
CA ASP A 86 27.93 24.28 -7.29
C ASP A 86 26.63 24.57 -6.52
N LEU A 87 26.48 25.79 -6.00
CA LEU A 87 25.30 26.23 -5.26
C LEU A 87 24.05 26.29 -6.15
N LYS A 88 24.19 26.75 -7.40
CA LYS A 88 23.09 26.74 -8.38
C LYS A 88 22.65 25.31 -8.70
N LEU A 89 23.59 24.37 -8.84
CA LEU A 89 23.29 22.97 -9.07
C LEU A 89 22.59 22.33 -7.86
N ALA A 90 23.10 22.58 -6.65
CA ALA A 90 22.50 22.09 -5.41
C ALA A 90 21.06 22.61 -5.23
N ASN A 91 20.81 23.89 -5.50
CA ASN A 91 19.47 24.47 -5.47
C ASN A 91 18.53 23.83 -6.52
N GLY A 92 19.05 23.51 -7.71
CA GLY A 92 18.31 22.76 -8.72
C GLY A 92 17.85 21.40 -8.20
N LYS A 93 18.77 20.63 -7.62
CA LYS A 93 18.46 19.30 -7.04
C LYS A 93 17.49 19.39 -5.87
N ILE A 94 17.62 20.40 -4.99
CA ILE A 94 16.67 20.60 -3.88
C ILE A 94 15.26 20.82 -4.43
N LYS A 95 15.11 21.60 -5.51
CA LYS A 95 13.81 21.82 -6.15
C LYS A 95 13.26 20.54 -6.78
N GLU A 96 14.09 19.75 -7.45
CA GLU A 96 13.69 18.45 -8.00
C GLU A 96 13.22 17.49 -6.90
N TYR A 97 13.95 17.38 -5.80
CA TYR A 97 13.55 16.55 -4.66
C TYR A 97 12.29 17.07 -3.97
N ALA A 98 12.10 18.39 -3.86
CA ALA A 98 10.88 18.97 -3.31
C ALA A 98 9.65 18.63 -4.17
N ASN A 99 9.77 18.71 -5.50
CA ASN A 99 8.71 18.32 -6.41
C ASN A 99 8.42 16.81 -6.31
N ALA A 100 9.45 15.95 -6.36
CA ALA A 100 9.25 14.51 -6.23
C ALA A 100 8.61 14.12 -4.89
N LEU A 101 8.97 14.79 -3.79
CA LEU A 101 8.35 14.58 -2.49
C LEU A 101 6.87 15.00 -2.49
N GLN A 102 6.54 16.10 -3.16
CA GLN A 102 5.15 16.55 -3.32
C GLN A 102 4.34 15.54 -4.14
N ASP A 103 4.88 15.07 -5.26
CA ASP A 103 4.22 14.08 -6.13
C ASP A 103 3.97 12.77 -5.36
N SER A 104 4.98 12.26 -4.63
CA SER A 104 4.80 11.06 -3.78
C SER A 104 3.77 11.27 -2.68
N LYS A 105 3.67 12.48 -2.10
CA LYS A 105 2.65 12.78 -1.08
C LYS A 105 1.24 12.73 -1.65
N GLU A 106 1.06 13.21 -2.88
CA GLU A 106 -0.21 13.12 -3.61
C GLU A 106 -0.56 11.66 -3.92
N GLU A 107 0.39 10.87 -4.41
CA GLU A 107 0.21 9.42 -4.65
C GLU A 107 -0.21 8.67 -3.38
N PHE A 108 0.46 8.93 -2.24
CA PHE A 108 0.08 8.31 -0.96
C PHE A 108 -1.31 8.74 -0.47
N THR A 109 -1.72 9.97 -0.77
CA THR A 109 -3.07 10.45 -0.42
C THR A 109 -4.12 9.71 -1.26
N ASN A 110 -3.90 9.60 -2.57
CA ASN A 110 -4.80 8.85 -3.46
C ASN A 110 -4.89 7.38 -3.08
N LEU A 111 -3.76 6.72 -2.78
CA LEU A 111 -3.74 5.33 -2.33
C LEU A 111 -4.50 5.13 -1.01
N LYS A 112 -4.45 6.11 -0.10
CA LYS A 112 -5.22 6.07 1.14
C LYS A 112 -6.72 6.12 0.89
N GLU A 113 -7.16 6.93 -0.07
CA GLU A 113 -8.58 7.00 -0.48
C GLU A 113 -9.02 5.69 -1.16
N GLU A 114 -8.20 5.12 -2.04
CA GLU A 114 -8.47 3.82 -2.66
C GLU A 114 -8.59 2.70 -1.61
N ILE A 115 -7.70 2.66 -0.61
CA ILE A 115 -7.80 1.71 0.50
C ILE A 115 -9.10 1.89 1.28
N ALA A 116 -9.55 3.13 1.50
CA ALA A 116 -10.81 3.38 2.21
C ALA A 116 -12.03 2.86 1.41
N LEU A 117 -12.03 2.99 0.08
CA LEU A 117 -13.07 2.41 -0.77
C LEU A 117 -13.07 0.88 -0.74
N VAL A 118 -11.89 0.26 -0.68
CA VAL A 118 -11.77 -1.20 -0.50
C VAL A 118 -12.28 -1.63 0.87
N GLU A 119 -11.96 -0.89 1.94
CA GLU A 119 -12.49 -1.11 3.30
C GLU A 119 -14.02 -1.09 3.31
N GLU A 120 -14.63 -0.09 2.68
CA GLU A 120 -16.09 0.03 2.58
C GLU A 120 -16.71 -1.14 1.80
N SER A 121 -16.08 -1.55 0.70
CA SER A 121 -16.53 -2.71 -0.09
C SER A 121 -16.43 -4.03 0.69
N ILE A 122 -15.37 -4.21 1.49
CA ILE A 122 -15.20 -5.37 2.37
C ILE A 122 -16.28 -5.38 3.45
N ASP A 123 -16.53 -4.23 4.10
CA ASP A 123 -17.53 -4.11 5.16
C ASP A 123 -18.94 -4.35 4.63
N SER A 124 -19.25 -3.84 3.44
CA SER A 124 -20.51 -4.13 2.75
C SER A 124 -20.67 -5.62 2.44
N SER A 125 -19.58 -6.31 2.08
CA SER A 125 -19.62 -7.76 1.82
C SER A 125 -19.87 -8.57 3.10
N ILE A 126 -19.18 -8.23 4.20
CA ILE A 126 -19.39 -8.87 5.52
C ILE A 126 -20.82 -8.63 6.03
N GLN A 127 -21.32 -7.40 5.87
CA GLN A 127 -22.67 -7.03 6.25
C GLN A 127 -23.70 -7.83 5.43
N TRP A 128 -23.47 -8.00 4.13
CA TRP A 128 -24.34 -8.80 3.27
C TRP A 128 -24.45 -10.25 3.74
N PHE A 129 -23.35 -10.90 4.15
CA PHE A 129 -23.42 -12.26 4.71
C PHE A 129 -24.22 -12.31 6.01
N THR A 130 -24.07 -11.28 6.85
CA THR A 130 -24.80 -11.16 8.12
C THR A 130 -26.31 -11.01 7.88
N GLU A 131 -26.71 -10.17 6.93
CA GLU A 131 -28.10 -9.95 6.56
C GLU A 131 -28.75 -11.16 5.88
N ASN A 132 -27.94 -12.00 5.23
CA ASN A 132 -28.39 -13.22 4.55
C ASN A 132 -28.11 -14.50 5.35
N ALA A 133 -27.68 -14.38 6.60
CA ALA A 133 -27.45 -15.54 7.48
C ALA A 133 -28.75 -16.13 8.03
N ASP A 134 -29.83 -15.34 8.08
CA ASP A 134 -31.14 -15.75 8.57
C ASP A 134 -32.24 -14.77 8.09
N PHE A 135 -33.52 -15.09 8.33
CA PHE A 135 -34.66 -14.22 7.95
C PHE A 135 -34.91 -13.09 8.96
N SER A 136 -33.93 -12.22 9.21
CA SER A 136 -34.03 -11.06 10.12
C SER A 136 -34.87 -9.90 9.59
N THR A 137 -35.37 -9.98 8.36
CA THR A 137 -36.06 -8.85 7.72
C THR A 137 -37.41 -8.59 8.36
N GLU A 138 -37.65 -7.34 8.77
CA GLU A 138 -39.00 -6.86 9.10
C GLU A 138 -39.94 -7.11 7.90
N PRO A 139 -41.19 -7.52 8.11
CA PRO A 139 -42.13 -7.85 7.04
C PRO A 139 -42.62 -6.59 6.31
N GLU A 140 -41.77 -6.02 5.47
CA GLU A 140 -42.07 -4.82 4.69
C GLU A 140 -42.30 -5.13 3.21
N THR A 141 -41.86 -6.30 2.73
CA THR A 141 -42.00 -6.72 1.32
C THR A 141 -42.91 -7.93 1.16
N LEU A 142 -43.47 -8.11 -0.04
CA LEU A 142 -44.23 -9.32 -0.39
C LEU A 142 -43.37 -10.58 -0.21
N THR A 143 -42.07 -10.48 -0.51
CA THR A 143 -41.12 -11.56 -0.33
C THR A 143 -40.94 -11.93 1.14
N SER A 144 -40.86 -10.94 2.04
CA SER A 144 -40.79 -11.18 3.48
C SER A 144 -42.04 -11.91 4.00
N ILE A 145 -43.23 -11.58 3.49
CA ILE A 145 -44.48 -12.29 3.82
C ILE A 145 -44.45 -13.74 3.31
N GLN A 146 -43.93 -13.98 2.11
CA GLN A 146 -43.76 -15.35 1.58
C GLN A 146 -42.81 -16.18 2.45
N ILE A 147 -41.70 -15.58 2.88
CA ILE A 147 -40.74 -16.20 3.80
C ILE A 147 -41.39 -16.51 5.16
N GLU A 148 -42.16 -15.57 5.72
CA GLU A 148 -42.87 -15.79 7.00
C GLU A 148 -43.87 -16.95 6.90
N ASN A 149 -44.69 -16.97 5.83
CA ASN A 149 -45.63 -18.07 5.59
C ASN A 149 -44.91 -19.41 5.42
N PHE A 150 -43.83 -19.43 4.63
CA PHE A 150 -43.00 -20.62 4.47
C PHE A 150 -42.43 -21.11 5.80
N MET A 151 -41.91 -20.21 6.64
CA MET A 151 -41.41 -20.58 7.97
C MET A 151 -42.52 -21.09 8.90
N GLY A 152 -43.74 -20.57 8.78
CA GLY A 152 -44.92 -21.10 9.46
C GLY A 152 -45.21 -22.55 9.05
N GLU A 153 -45.20 -22.84 7.75
CA GLU A 153 -45.37 -24.19 7.22
C GLU A 153 -44.22 -25.12 7.65
N VAL A 154 -42.97 -24.66 7.66
CA VAL A 154 -41.82 -25.44 8.17
C VAL A 154 -42.05 -25.85 9.63
N LYS A 155 -42.45 -24.89 10.49
CA LYS A 155 -42.71 -25.17 11.91
C LYS A 155 -43.88 -26.14 12.12
N GLN A 156 -44.89 -26.10 11.26
CA GLN A 156 -46.08 -26.93 11.37
C GLN A 156 -45.91 -28.33 10.77
N GLU A 157 -45.29 -28.42 9.60
CA GLU A 157 -45.29 -29.62 8.75
C GLU A 157 -43.99 -30.41 8.82
N CYS A 158 -42.85 -29.73 9.05
CA CYS A 158 -41.52 -30.36 9.02
C CYS A 158 -40.96 -30.69 10.41
N ILE A 159 -41.63 -30.22 11.47
CA ILE A 159 -41.26 -30.51 12.85
C ILE A 159 -42.24 -31.52 13.45
N SER A 160 -41.74 -32.68 13.84
CA SER A 160 -42.54 -33.70 14.53
C SER A 160 -41.67 -34.44 15.55
N GLU A 161 -42.25 -34.81 16.70
CA GLU A 161 -41.53 -35.55 17.76
C GLU A 161 -40.19 -34.91 18.18
N ASN A 162 -40.13 -33.57 18.20
CA ASN A 162 -38.92 -32.80 18.49
C ASN A 162 -37.75 -33.04 17.50
N LYS A 163 -38.09 -33.31 16.24
CA LYS A 163 -37.13 -33.42 15.13
C LYS A 163 -37.56 -32.53 13.97
N LEU A 164 -36.61 -31.80 13.37
CA LEU A 164 -36.75 -31.12 12.10
C LEU A 164 -36.27 -32.03 10.98
N ASN A 165 -37.18 -32.42 10.08
CA ASN A 165 -36.80 -33.21 8.92
C ASN A 165 -36.38 -32.29 7.76
N LEU A 166 -35.10 -32.33 7.38
CA LEU A 166 -34.53 -31.44 6.36
C LEU A 166 -35.06 -31.74 4.94
N GLY A 167 -35.41 -32.99 4.64
CA GLY A 167 -36.05 -33.32 3.36
C GLY A 167 -37.43 -32.67 3.22
N CYS A 168 -38.19 -32.55 4.33
CA CYS A 168 -39.47 -31.82 4.32
C CYS A 168 -39.25 -30.33 4.00
N VAL A 169 -38.20 -29.72 4.56
CA VAL A 169 -37.90 -28.30 4.30
C VAL A 169 -37.61 -28.10 2.81
N SER A 170 -36.76 -28.93 2.22
CA SER A 170 -36.48 -28.89 0.77
C SER A 170 -37.76 -29.07 -0.07
N TYR A 171 -38.63 -29.99 0.31
CA TYR A 171 -39.93 -30.17 -0.35
C TYR A 171 -40.83 -28.92 -0.25
N LEU A 172 -40.89 -28.28 0.91
CA LEU A 172 -41.65 -27.04 1.06
C LEU A 172 -41.03 -25.88 0.27
N MET A 173 -39.70 -25.82 0.11
CA MET A 173 -39.06 -24.83 -0.76
C MET A 173 -39.56 -24.97 -2.21
N GLU A 174 -39.59 -26.20 -2.74
CA GLU A 174 -40.14 -26.46 -4.08
C GLU A 174 -41.63 -26.15 -4.16
N LYS A 175 -42.41 -26.53 -3.15
CA LYS A 175 -43.87 -26.46 -3.18
C LYS A 175 -44.43 -25.06 -2.91
N GLU A 176 -43.94 -24.38 -1.87
CA GLU A 176 -44.47 -23.10 -1.41
C GLU A 176 -43.76 -21.92 -2.06
N LEU A 177 -42.47 -22.07 -2.40
CA LEU A 177 -41.66 -21.00 -3.00
C LEU A 177 -41.36 -21.23 -4.48
N ALA A 178 -41.84 -22.35 -5.06
CA ALA A 178 -41.59 -22.76 -6.45
C ALA A 178 -40.10 -22.89 -6.80
N PHE A 179 -39.26 -23.24 -5.81
CA PHE A 179 -37.82 -23.34 -6.01
C PHE A 179 -37.48 -24.40 -7.06
N ILE A 180 -36.69 -24.00 -8.05
CA ILE A 180 -36.07 -24.90 -9.04
C ILE A 180 -34.58 -24.59 -9.15
N TYR A 181 -33.76 -25.59 -9.49
CA TYR A 181 -32.33 -25.37 -9.72
C TYR A 181 -32.16 -24.54 -10.99
N LYS A 182 -31.32 -23.50 -10.92
CA LYS A 182 -31.06 -22.58 -12.03
C LYS A 182 -29.56 -22.52 -12.29
N THR A 183 -29.20 -22.62 -13.57
CA THR A 183 -27.82 -22.38 -14.01
C THR A 183 -27.67 -20.93 -14.41
N GLU A 184 -26.52 -20.35 -14.09
CA GLU A 184 -26.28 -18.92 -14.17
C GLU A 184 -25.20 -18.59 -15.20
N GLU A 185 -25.30 -17.43 -15.87
CA GLU A 185 -24.23 -16.96 -16.77
C GLU A 185 -23.04 -16.38 -15.98
N GLN A 186 -23.33 -15.77 -14.83
CA GLN A 186 -22.35 -15.26 -13.88
C GLN A 186 -22.68 -15.83 -12.52
N ASP A 187 -21.81 -16.71 -12.04
CA ASP A 187 -21.86 -17.29 -10.70
C ASP A 187 -21.79 -16.14 -9.66
N ARG A 188 -22.90 -15.94 -8.95
CA ARG A 188 -23.05 -14.97 -7.86
C ARG A 188 -24.02 -15.53 -6.82
N LEU A 189 -23.80 -15.16 -5.57
CA LEU A 189 -24.75 -15.45 -4.49
C LEU A 189 -25.94 -14.49 -4.56
N TYR A 190 -27.16 -15.03 -4.53
CA TYR A 190 -28.38 -14.22 -4.35
C TYR A 190 -28.67 -13.96 -2.89
N SER A 191 -29.26 -12.80 -2.61
CA SER A 191 -29.86 -12.58 -1.30
C SER A 191 -31.04 -13.54 -1.08
N LEU A 192 -31.43 -13.77 0.17
CA LEU A 192 -32.59 -14.60 0.50
C LEU A 192 -33.88 -14.10 -0.19
N GLU A 193 -34.03 -12.78 -0.32
CA GLU A 193 -35.15 -12.17 -1.02
C GLU A 193 -35.06 -12.36 -2.55
N GLU A 194 -33.88 -12.19 -3.13
CA GLU A 194 -33.65 -12.41 -4.56
C GLU A 194 -33.93 -13.88 -4.91
N MET A 195 -33.51 -14.84 -4.08
CA MET A 195 -33.80 -16.26 -4.27
C MET A 195 -35.30 -16.56 -4.32
N VAL A 196 -36.06 -15.97 -3.39
CA VAL A 196 -37.52 -16.16 -3.37
C VAL A 196 -38.18 -15.51 -4.57
N GLY A 197 -37.80 -14.27 -4.90
CA GLY A 197 -38.31 -13.56 -6.08
C GLY A 197 -37.97 -14.26 -7.40
N ARG A 198 -36.85 -14.99 -7.43
CA ARG A 198 -36.44 -15.82 -8.56
C ARG A 198 -37.02 -17.23 -8.50
N SER A 199 -37.59 -17.68 -7.40
CA SER A 199 -38.00 -19.08 -7.22
C SER A 199 -36.83 -20.05 -7.41
N GLY A 200 -35.74 -19.82 -6.68
CA GLY A 200 -34.56 -20.68 -6.61
C GLY A 200 -33.28 -20.08 -7.22
N GLY A 201 -32.20 -20.85 -7.11
CA GLY A 201 -30.83 -20.51 -7.54
C GLY A 201 -30.03 -21.79 -7.84
N ASP A 202 -28.71 -21.74 -7.69
CA ASP A 202 -27.83 -22.91 -7.80
C ASP A 202 -27.44 -23.49 -6.42
N CYS A 203 -26.33 -24.23 -6.31
CA CYS A 203 -26.09 -25.06 -5.13
C CYS A 203 -25.76 -24.24 -3.87
N GLU A 204 -25.01 -23.17 -4.00
CA GLU A 204 -24.64 -22.26 -2.92
C GLU A 204 -25.82 -21.43 -2.45
N ASP A 205 -26.70 -21.03 -3.37
CA ASP A 205 -27.94 -20.32 -3.05
C ASP A 205 -28.86 -21.21 -2.20
N TYR A 206 -29.11 -22.45 -2.63
CA TYR A 206 -29.92 -23.40 -1.86
C TYR A 206 -29.31 -23.67 -0.48
N SER A 207 -27.97 -23.79 -0.42
CA SER A 207 -27.25 -23.97 0.84
C SER A 207 -27.44 -22.77 1.78
N LEU A 208 -27.34 -21.55 1.24
CA LEU A 208 -27.51 -20.31 1.99
C LEU A 208 -28.94 -20.16 2.51
N PHE A 209 -29.94 -20.45 1.68
CA PHE A 209 -31.35 -20.39 2.08
C PHE A 209 -31.67 -21.37 3.21
N LEU A 210 -31.18 -22.61 3.10
CA LEU A 210 -31.44 -23.63 4.12
C LEU A 210 -30.65 -23.38 5.41
N LYS A 211 -29.43 -22.83 5.30
CA LYS A 211 -28.69 -22.26 6.44
C LYS A 211 -29.52 -21.20 7.16
N ALA A 212 -30.16 -20.29 6.41
CA ALA A 212 -31.03 -19.26 6.98
C ALA A 212 -32.27 -19.82 7.69
N VAL A 213 -32.88 -20.89 7.17
CA VAL A 213 -33.96 -21.61 7.88
C VAL A 213 -33.49 -22.13 9.24
N ILE A 214 -32.33 -22.79 9.28
CA ILE A 214 -31.77 -23.36 10.52
C ILE A 214 -31.45 -22.24 11.52
N ASN A 215 -30.78 -21.18 11.07
CA ASN A 215 -30.46 -20.03 11.93
C ASN A 215 -31.73 -19.32 12.44
N ASN A 216 -32.79 -19.20 11.63
CA ASN A 216 -34.05 -18.63 12.09
C ASN A 216 -34.70 -19.48 13.19
N LEU A 217 -34.73 -20.81 13.03
CA LEU A 217 -35.25 -21.71 14.07
C LEU A 217 -34.42 -21.64 15.36
N LYS A 218 -33.09 -21.50 15.26
CA LYS A 218 -32.20 -21.33 16.43
C LYS A 218 -32.55 -20.11 17.28
N LYS A 219 -33.13 -19.06 16.70
CA LYS A 219 -33.51 -17.84 17.43
C LYS A 219 -34.72 -18.04 18.36
N ASP A 220 -35.54 -19.05 18.09
CA ASP A 220 -36.72 -19.35 18.90
C ASP A 220 -36.35 -20.36 20.00
N PRO A 221 -36.35 -19.94 21.29
CA PRO A 221 -35.92 -20.81 22.39
C PRO A 221 -36.75 -22.09 22.53
N SER A 222 -37.97 -22.13 21.98
CA SER A 222 -38.81 -23.32 22.00
C SER A 222 -38.24 -24.48 21.17
N PHE A 223 -37.32 -24.18 20.25
CA PHE A 223 -36.63 -25.17 19.41
C PHE A 223 -35.19 -25.47 19.87
N GLY A 224 -34.75 -25.03 21.05
CA GLY A 224 -33.38 -25.26 21.52
C GLY A 224 -32.97 -26.75 21.53
N GLU A 225 -33.87 -27.64 21.95
CA GLU A 225 -33.63 -29.09 21.99
C GLU A 225 -34.01 -29.82 20.69
N LEU A 226 -34.38 -29.08 19.63
CA LEU A 226 -34.82 -29.66 18.36
C LEU A 226 -33.68 -30.44 17.72
N LYS A 227 -33.92 -31.67 17.31
CA LYS A 227 -32.91 -32.47 16.58
C LYS A 227 -33.05 -32.30 15.08
N LEU A 228 -31.93 -32.19 14.38
CA LEU A 228 -31.90 -32.17 12.91
C LEU A 228 -31.86 -33.61 12.38
N GLU A 229 -32.72 -33.90 11.41
CA GLU A 229 -32.81 -35.21 10.77
C GLU A 229 -32.66 -35.08 9.26
N GLY A 230 -31.72 -35.83 8.71
CA GLY A 230 -31.58 -36.06 7.27
C GLY A 230 -31.84 -37.53 6.94
N TRP A 231 -31.73 -37.88 5.66
CA TRP A 231 -31.86 -39.26 5.20
C TRP A 231 -30.59 -39.71 4.48
N LYS A 232 -30.28 -41.01 4.58
CA LYS A 232 -29.14 -41.61 3.88
C LYS A 232 -29.63 -42.58 2.83
N LYS A 233 -29.20 -42.33 1.59
CA LYS A 233 -29.48 -43.21 0.45
C LYS A 233 -28.90 -44.61 0.67
N ARG A 234 -29.72 -45.63 0.40
CA ARG A 234 -29.31 -47.03 0.28
C ARG A 234 -29.65 -47.51 -1.13
N GLN A 235 -29.18 -48.71 -1.48
CA GLN A 235 -29.47 -49.28 -2.80
C GLN A 235 -30.99 -49.48 -2.96
N GLY A 236 -31.56 -48.92 -4.03
CA GLY A 236 -33.01 -48.95 -4.28
C GLY A 236 -33.81 -47.97 -3.41
N SER A 237 -33.17 -46.99 -2.77
CA SER A 237 -33.90 -45.94 -2.05
C SER A 237 -34.55 -44.94 -2.99
N GLU A 238 -35.78 -44.56 -2.67
CA GLU A 238 -36.54 -43.48 -3.30
C GLU A 238 -37.03 -42.51 -2.22
N TYR A 239 -36.90 -41.21 -2.48
CA TYR A 239 -37.51 -40.18 -1.66
C TYR A 239 -38.84 -39.77 -2.29
N THR A 240 -39.93 -40.02 -1.57
CA THR A 240 -41.27 -39.70 -2.05
C THR A 240 -42.01 -38.94 -0.95
N VAL A 241 -42.61 -37.81 -1.31
CA VAL A 241 -43.43 -37.05 -0.38
C VAL A 241 -44.90 -37.35 -0.64
N TYR A 242 -45.64 -37.75 0.40
CA TYR A 242 -47.08 -38.01 0.29
C TYR A 242 -47.84 -37.26 1.38
N LYS A 243 -48.93 -36.61 0.99
CA LYS A 243 -49.84 -35.98 1.96
C LYS A 243 -50.64 -37.07 2.67
N SER A 244 -50.62 -37.08 4.00
CA SER A 244 -51.40 -38.02 4.82
C SER A 244 -52.23 -37.25 5.84
N GLY A 245 -53.47 -36.93 5.47
CA GLY A 245 -54.39 -36.21 6.36
C GLY A 245 -54.03 -34.72 6.47
N LYS A 246 -53.84 -34.23 7.71
CA LYS A 246 -53.49 -32.83 8.00
C LYS A 246 -51.99 -32.53 7.96
N GLY A 247 -51.15 -33.48 7.55
CA GLY A 247 -49.70 -33.30 7.54
C GLY A 247 -49.02 -33.91 6.31
N THR A 248 -47.84 -33.39 5.99
CA THR A 248 -46.91 -33.94 5.01
C THR A 248 -46.19 -35.13 5.64
N LYS A 249 -46.32 -36.33 5.05
CA LYS A 249 -45.51 -37.49 5.43
C LYS A 249 -44.45 -37.72 4.38
N LEU A 250 -43.23 -37.86 4.84
CA LEU A 250 -42.11 -38.24 4.00
C LEU A 250 -42.00 -39.75 3.95
N TYR A 251 -41.83 -40.29 2.77
CA TYR A 251 -41.51 -41.69 2.53
C TYR A 251 -40.08 -41.79 2.04
N TYR A 252 -39.26 -42.47 2.80
CA TYR A 252 -37.92 -42.84 2.40
C TYR A 252 -37.92 -44.35 2.16
N GLU A 253 -38.44 -44.79 1.01
CA GLU A 253 -38.48 -46.24 0.74
C GLU A 253 -37.07 -46.78 0.80
N ASN A 254 -36.82 -47.79 1.65
CA ASN A 254 -35.50 -48.39 1.86
C ASN A 254 -34.38 -47.41 2.27
N ALA A 255 -34.66 -46.16 2.65
CA ALA A 255 -33.63 -45.23 3.15
C ALA A 255 -33.57 -45.23 4.68
N GLY A 256 -32.43 -44.79 5.23
CA GLY A 256 -32.24 -44.69 6.68
C GLY A 256 -32.35 -43.25 7.15
N GLU A 257 -33.02 -43.02 8.27
CA GLU A 257 -32.92 -41.75 9.02
C GLU A 257 -31.51 -41.58 9.59
N VAL A 258 -31.00 -40.35 9.56
CA VAL A 258 -29.72 -39.97 10.17
C VAL A 258 -29.95 -38.74 11.05
N GLU A 259 -29.71 -38.91 12.36
CA GLU A 259 -29.66 -37.80 13.30
C GLU A 259 -28.38 -36.99 13.07
N LEU A 260 -28.52 -35.70 12.80
CA LEU A 260 -27.42 -34.79 12.48
C LEU A 260 -26.93 -34.00 13.71
N GLY A 261 -27.73 -33.96 14.77
CA GLY A 261 -27.40 -33.33 16.05
C GLY A 261 -28.49 -32.39 16.54
N SER A 262 -28.25 -31.75 17.69
CA SER A 262 -29.18 -30.81 18.32
C SER A 262 -28.99 -29.40 17.77
N LEU A 263 -30.09 -28.70 17.48
CA LEU A 263 -30.11 -27.38 16.85
C LEU A 263 -29.34 -26.32 17.67
N SER A 264 -29.43 -26.35 19.00
CA SER A 264 -28.70 -25.45 19.91
C SER A 264 -27.18 -25.56 19.81
N ASP A 265 -26.67 -26.77 19.58
CA ASP A 265 -25.24 -27.07 19.58
C ASP A 265 -24.59 -26.87 18.20
N LEU A 266 -25.37 -26.68 17.14
CA LEU A 266 -24.88 -26.74 15.76
C LEU A 266 -24.82 -25.36 15.11
N ASN A 267 -23.70 -25.05 14.49
CA ASN A 267 -23.46 -23.88 13.65
C ASN A 267 -23.50 -24.30 12.17
N PRO A 268 -24.48 -23.81 11.40
CA PRO A 268 -24.57 -24.13 9.98
C PRO A 268 -23.59 -23.30 9.15
N TYR A 269 -22.86 -23.95 8.26
CA TYR A 269 -21.96 -23.35 7.28
C TYR A 269 -22.32 -23.82 5.89
N VAL A 270 -22.22 -22.97 4.88
CA VAL A 270 -22.18 -23.46 3.50
C VAL A 270 -20.74 -23.85 3.20
N ILE A 271 -20.52 -25.06 2.70
CA ILE A 271 -19.22 -25.49 2.20
C ILE A 271 -19.34 -25.90 0.75
N CYS A 272 -18.36 -25.50 -0.04
CA CYS A 272 -18.28 -25.89 -1.44
C CYS A 272 -16.98 -26.64 -1.68
N TYR A 273 -17.08 -27.77 -2.37
CA TYR A 273 -15.98 -28.71 -2.54
C TYR A 273 -15.84 -29.14 -3.99
N THR A 274 -14.62 -29.51 -4.37
CA THR A 274 -14.34 -29.99 -5.72
C THR A 274 -14.92 -31.39 -5.90
N THR A 275 -15.77 -31.56 -6.91
CA THR A 275 -16.25 -32.89 -7.34
C THR A 275 -15.29 -33.49 -8.37
N SER A 276 -14.73 -32.66 -9.25
CA SER A 276 -13.76 -33.06 -10.26
C SER A 276 -12.92 -31.87 -10.73
N TYR A 277 -11.71 -32.16 -11.20
CA TYR A 277 -10.81 -31.17 -11.79
C TYR A 277 -10.34 -31.67 -13.15
N GLU A 278 -10.83 -31.04 -14.22
CA GLU A 278 -10.60 -31.46 -15.60
C GLU A 278 -10.27 -30.25 -16.46
N GLN A 279 -9.25 -30.36 -17.32
CA GLN A 279 -8.86 -29.32 -18.28
C GLN A 279 -8.59 -27.94 -17.66
N GLY A 280 -8.13 -27.89 -16.40
CA GLY A 280 -7.87 -26.63 -15.70
C GLY A 280 -9.09 -26.01 -15.02
N LEU A 281 -10.28 -26.61 -15.18
CA LEU A 281 -11.53 -26.16 -14.59
C LEU A 281 -11.86 -26.99 -13.35
N ILE A 282 -12.18 -26.30 -12.26
CA ILE A 282 -12.74 -26.91 -11.05
C ILE A 282 -14.25 -27.04 -11.26
N ARG A 283 -14.79 -28.23 -11.06
CA ARG A 283 -16.23 -28.44 -10.90
C ARG A 283 -16.51 -28.60 -9.42
N GLY A 284 -17.36 -27.74 -8.88
CA GLY A 284 -17.75 -27.74 -7.48
C GLY A 284 -19.12 -28.35 -7.25
N HIS A 285 -19.43 -28.57 -5.98
CA HIS A 285 -20.80 -28.69 -5.46
C HIS A 285 -20.82 -28.09 -4.05
N CYS A 286 -21.97 -27.58 -3.61
CA CYS A 286 -22.13 -26.97 -2.30
C CYS A 286 -23.13 -27.74 -1.45
N VAL A 287 -22.84 -27.85 -0.16
CA VAL A 287 -23.67 -28.51 0.85
C VAL A 287 -23.67 -27.68 2.13
N VAL A 288 -24.60 -27.97 3.05
CA VAL A 288 -24.59 -27.37 4.38
C VAL A 288 -23.86 -28.29 5.35
N ALA A 289 -22.86 -27.76 6.04
CA ALA A 289 -22.14 -28.43 7.13
C ALA A 289 -22.65 -27.94 8.49
N LEU A 290 -22.84 -28.87 9.42
CA LEU A 290 -23.31 -28.60 10.79
C LEU A 290 -22.17 -28.90 11.77
N SER A 291 -21.50 -27.86 12.22
CA SER A 291 -20.39 -27.98 13.18
C SER A 291 -20.86 -27.74 14.60
N LYS A 292 -20.25 -28.44 15.57
CA LYS A 292 -20.43 -28.11 16.99
C LYS A 292 -19.56 -26.94 17.45
N THR A 293 -18.59 -26.56 16.64
CA THR A 293 -17.63 -25.51 16.96
C THR A 293 -17.89 -24.29 16.08
N LEU A 294 -17.64 -23.11 16.63
CA LEU A 294 -17.76 -21.85 15.89
C LEU A 294 -16.47 -21.58 15.13
N VAL A 295 -16.54 -21.56 13.80
CA VAL A 295 -15.47 -21.09 12.91
C VAL A 295 -15.70 -19.60 12.58
N ASP A 296 -14.86 -18.73 13.12
CA ASP A 296 -14.94 -17.27 12.99
C ASP A 296 -13.67 -16.60 12.43
N GLN A 297 -12.62 -17.39 12.17
CA GLN A 297 -11.34 -16.96 11.60
C GLN A 297 -10.70 -18.08 10.75
N PRO A 298 -9.81 -17.76 9.78
CA PRO A 298 -9.20 -18.77 8.92
C PRO A 298 -8.45 -19.88 9.69
N ASP A 299 -7.77 -19.54 10.78
CA ASP A 299 -7.00 -20.50 11.58
C ASP A 299 -7.88 -21.52 12.33
N SER A 300 -9.16 -21.21 12.56
CA SER A 300 -10.11 -22.13 13.21
C SER A 300 -10.86 -23.02 12.23
N LEU A 301 -10.59 -22.96 10.92
CA LEU A 301 -11.25 -23.83 9.93
C LEU A 301 -11.07 -25.32 10.21
N GLY A 302 -9.94 -25.72 10.81
CA GLY A 302 -9.73 -27.10 11.23
C GLY A 302 -10.79 -27.62 12.22
N GLU A 303 -11.46 -26.73 12.95
CA GLU A 303 -12.52 -27.06 13.90
C GLU A 303 -13.84 -27.48 13.21
N LEU A 304 -13.90 -27.37 11.88
CA LEU A 304 -14.99 -27.93 11.07
C LEU A 304 -14.87 -29.46 10.91
N GLU A 305 -13.71 -30.07 11.22
CA GLU A 305 -13.57 -31.54 11.23
C GLU A 305 -14.60 -32.19 12.17
N GLY A 306 -15.30 -33.21 11.66
CA GLY A 306 -16.42 -33.87 12.33
C GLY A 306 -17.79 -33.25 12.05
N ALA A 307 -17.87 -32.13 11.34
CA ALA A 307 -19.15 -31.54 10.95
C ALA A 307 -19.89 -32.47 9.97
N VAL A 308 -21.15 -32.79 10.29
CA VAL A 308 -22.01 -33.57 9.40
C VAL A 308 -22.56 -32.69 8.28
N THR A 309 -22.70 -33.24 7.09
CA THR A 309 -23.12 -32.48 5.91
C THR A 309 -24.38 -33.04 5.28
N PHE A 310 -25.16 -32.18 4.65
CA PHE A 310 -26.36 -32.60 3.93
C PHE A 310 -26.64 -31.74 2.70
N GLU A 311 -27.33 -32.34 1.73
CA GLU A 311 -27.74 -31.74 0.46
C GLU A 311 -28.96 -30.83 0.67
N PRO A 312 -28.86 -29.52 0.41
CA PRO A 312 -29.97 -28.62 0.67
C PRO A 312 -31.16 -28.78 -0.27
N GLN A 313 -30.96 -29.34 -1.46
CA GLN A 313 -32.06 -29.61 -2.41
C GLN A 313 -32.96 -30.78 -1.99
N ASN A 314 -32.53 -31.67 -1.09
CA ASN A 314 -33.33 -32.85 -0.75
C ASN A 314 -33.18 -33.39 0.68
N GLY A 315 -32.32 -32.81 1.52
CA GLY A 315 -32.06 -33.27 2.89
C GLY A 315 -31.24 -34.55 3.01
N GLU A 316 -30.60 -35.02 1.94
CA GLU A 316 -29.74 -36.21 1.95
C GLU A 316 -28.47 -35.95 2.77
N PHE A 317 -28.14 -36.83 3.71
CA PHE A 317 -26.85 -36.85 4.37
C PHE A 317 -25.74 -37.15 3.36
N LYS A 318 -24.74 -36.26 3.26
CA LYS A 318 -23.68 -36.34 2.25
C LYS A 318 -22.33 -36.83 2.77
N GLY A 319 -22.13 -36.83 4.08
CA GLY A 319 -20.87 -37.24 4.68
C GLY A 319 -20.44 -36.40 5.86
N VAL A 320 -19.20 -36.56 6.28
CA VAL A 320 -18.58 -35.85 7.40
C VAL A 320 -17.32 -35.11 6.93
N VAL A 321 -17.16 -33.85 7.33
CA VAL A 321 -15.92 -33.09 7.09
C VAL A 321 -14.78 -33.73 7.88
N GLY A 322 -13.64 -33.92 7.25
CA GLY A 322 -12.50 -34.72 7.73
C GLY A 322 -12.49 -36.17 7.24
N GLU A 323 -13.64 -36.72 6.83
CA GLU A 323 -13.77 -38.09 6.29
C GLU A 323 -14.05 -38.08 4.78
N ASP A 324 -15.15 -37.45 4.37
CA ASP A 324 -15.61 -37.39 2.98
C ASP A 324 -15.16 -36.10 2.28
N TYR A 325 -14.91 -35.05 3.07
CA TYR A 325 -14.42 -33.76 2.63
C TYR A 325 -13.16 -33.43 3.41
N TYR A 326 -12.15 -32.80 2.80
CA TYR A 326 -10.95 -32.41 3.55
C TYR A 326 -10.69 -30.91 3.47
N ILE A 327 -10.25 -30.40 4.60
CA ILE A 327 -9.87 -29.02 4.82
C ILE A 327 -8.42 -28.88 4.41
N CYS A 328 -8.13 -27.95 3.51
CA CYS A 328 -6.77 -27.71 3.07
C CYS A 328 -5.93 -27.10 4.18
N LYS A 329 -4.71 -27.60 4.38
CA LYS A 329 -3.80 -27.08 5.40
C LYS A 329 -2.91 -25.99 4.78
N SER A 330 -2.46 -25.06 5.63
CA SER A 330 -1.49 -24.06 5.19
C SER A 330 -0.26 -24.74 4.58
N GLY A 331 0.13 -24.29 3.39
CA GLY A 331 1.22 -24.85 2.60
C GLY A 331 0.83 -25.99 1.65
N ASP A 332 -0.40 -26.50 1.71
CA ASP A 332 -0.88 -27.51 0.77
C ASP A 332 -1.09 -26.90 -0.63
N LYS A 333 -0.31 -27.37 -1.60
CA LYS A 333 -0.45 -26.93 -2.99
C LYS A 333 -1.57 -27.68 -3.69
N PHE A 334 -2.49 -26.93 -4.32
CA PHE A 334 -3.57 -27.46 -5.17
C PHE A 334 -4.52 -28.42 -4.44
N CYS A 335 -4.61 -28.28 -3.12
CA CYS A 335 -5.48 -29.13 -2.31
C CYS A 335 -6.96 -28.96 -2.68
N GLU A 336 -7.34 -27.74 -3.04
CA GLU A 336 -8.68 -27.39 -3.53
C GLU A 336 -9.04 -28.08 -4.84
N ARG A 337 -8.08 -28.67 -5.59
CA ARG A 337 -8.33 -29.30 -6.89
C ARG A 337 -8.57 -30.80 -6.82
N LYS A 338 -8.31 -31.40 -5.67
CA LYS A 338 -8.57 -32.82 -5.44
C LYS A 338 -10.07 -33.01 -5.13
N ALA A 339 -10.62 -34.18 -5.45
CA ALA A 339 -12.04 -34.45 -5.20
C ALA A 339 -12.32 -34.55 -3.70
N GLY A 340 -13.31 -33.81 -3.19
CA GLY A 340 -13.63 -33.65 -1.77
C GLY A 340 -12.95 -32.46 -1.09
N GLY A 341 -12.08 -31.73 -1.81
CA GLY A 341 -11.36 -30.59 -1.23
C GLY A 341 -12.22 -29.37 -1.14
N LEU A 342 -12.29 -28.78 0.07
CA LEU A 342 -13.02 -27.55 0.27
C LEU A 342 -12.36 -26.40 -0.51
N ILE A 343 -13.18 -25.68 -1.28
CA ILE A 343 -12.81 -24.52 -2.11
C ILE A 343 -13.10 -23.24 -1.34
N PHE A 344 -14.32 -23.13 -0.80
CA PHE A 344 -14.75 -22.01 0.02
C PHE A 344 -15.79 -22.45 1.06
N MET A 345 -15.95 -21.63 2.10
CA MET A 345 -16.93 -21.76 3.17
C MET A 345 -17.60 -20.42 3.42
N ILE A 346 -18.92 -20.39 3.59
CA ILE A 346 -19.69 -19.20 3.98
C ILE A 346 -20.18 -19.40 5.42
N SER A 347 -19.75 -18.52 6.33
CA SER A 347 -20.27 -18.45 7.71
C SER A 347 -21.43 -17.46 7.80
N ASP A 348 -21.83 -17.09 9.02
CA ASP A 348 -22.83 -16.05 9.24
C ASP A 348 -22.32 -14.65 8.92
N ASN A 349 -21.01 -14.43 8.85
CA ASN A 349 -20.44 -13.07 8.76
C ASN A 349 -19.16 -13.00 7.94
N ASP A 350 -18.84 -14.04 7.17
CA ASP A 350 -17.62 -14.06 6.37
C ASP A 350 -17.68 -15.13 5.26
N LEU A 351 -16.79 -14.99 4.28
CA LEU A 351 -16.50 -15.96 3.24
C LEU A 351 -15.02 -16.34 3.34
N TYR A 352 -14.75 -17.62 3.52
CA TYR A 352 -13.41 -18.18 3.58
C TYR A 352 -13.10 -18.87 2.26
N ARG A 353 -11.93 -18.62 1.69
CA ARG A 353 -11.48 -19.25 0.45
C ARG A 353 -10.05 -19.75 0.61
N PHE A 354 -9.77 -20.93 0.07
CA PHE A 354 -8.39 -21.41 -0.03
C PHE A 354 -7.72 -20.83 -1.28
N LEU A 355 -6.72 -19.97 -1.10
CA LEU A 355 -5.98 -19.32 -2.17
C LEU A 355 -4.49 -19.27 -1.83
N GLY A 356 -3.63 -19.61 -2.79
CA GLY A 356 -2.18 -19.47 -2.59
C GLY A 356 -1.60 -20.43 -1.54
N SER A 357 -2.30 -21.52 -1.21
CA SER A 357 -1.98 -22.46 -0.11
C SER A 357 -2.33 -21.94 1.29
N GLU A 358 -3.18 -20.92 1.41
CA GLU A 358 -3.65 -20.36 2.67
C GLU A 358 -5.16 -20.14 2.62
N TRP A 359 -5.81 -20.15 3.79
CA TRP A 359 -7.19 -19.71 3.91
C TRP A 359 -7.22 -18.21 4.15
N ILE A 360 -8.03 -17.52 3.35
CA ILE A 360 -8.24 -16.08 3.42
C ILE A 360 -9.73 -15.79 3.57
N SER A 361 -10.07 -14.70 4.24
CA SER A 361 -11.45 -14.23 4.36
C SER A 361 -11.58 -12.73 4.13
N TYR A 362 -12.81 -12.21 4.09
CA TYR A 362 -13.03 -10.76 4.02
C TYR A 362 -12.42 -10.03 5.23
N LYS A 363 -12.51 -10.63 6.43
CA LYS A 363 -11.82 -10.10 7.63
C LYS A 363 -10.30 -10.08 7.44
N THR A 364 -9.71 -11.11 6.82
CA THR A 364 -8.25 -11.09 6.52
C THR A 364 -7.89 -9.89 5.65
N TYR A 365 -8.70 -9.58 4.62
CA TYR A 365 -8.46 -8.40 3.79
C TYR A 365 -8.64 -7.10 4.57
N LYS A 366 -9.61 -7.03 5.47
CA LYS A 366 -9.82 -5.87 6.37
C LYS A 366 -8.61 -5.60 7.27
N ASP A 367 -8.00 -6.65 7.81
CA ASP A 367 -6.79 -6.49 8.65
C ASP A 367 -5.60 -5.98 7.83
N VAL A 368 -5.48 -6.42 6.57
CA VAL A 368 -4.46 -5.94 5.63
C VAL A 368 -4.67 -4.46 5.29
N THR A 369 -5.90 -4.01 5.03
CA THR A 369 -6.17 -2.59 4.73
C THR A 369 -5.85 -1.68 5.91
N VAL A 370 -6.21 -2.09 7.13
CA VAL A 370 -5.87 -1.37 8.37
C VAL A 370 -4.35 -1.24 8.52
N SER A 371 -3.60 -2.33 8.28
CA SER A 371 -2.13 -2.32 8.32
C SER A 371 -1.51 -1.39 7.28
N LEU A 372 -2.02 -1.41 6.04
CA LEU A 372 -1.52 -0.56 4.95
C LEU A 372 -1.81 0.92 5.21
N LYS A 373 -3.01 1.25 5.69
CA LYS A 373 -3.40 2.61 6.07
C LYS A 373 -2.50 3.16 7.17
N GLY A 374 -2.20 2.35 8.19
CA GLY A 374 -1.26 2.73 9.25
C GLY A 374 0.16 3.00 8.73
N LYS A 375 0.64 2.23 7.74
CA LYS A 375 1.94 2.48 7.08
C LYS A 375 1.93 3.78 6.28
N ILE A 376 0.86 4.05 5.53
CA ILE A 376 0.71 5.29 4.75
C ILE A 376 0.65 6.50 5.68
N ASP A 377 -0.10 6.43 6.77
CA ASP A 377 -0.16 7.50 7.77
C ASP A 377 1.21 7.78 8.40
N GLY A 378 2.01 6.73 8.65
CA GLY A 378 3.39 6.87 9.08
C GLY A 378 4.30 7.55 8.04
N MET A 379 4.07 7.32 6.74
CA MET A 379 4.82 7.96 5.66
C MET A 379 4.39 9.41 5.40
N LEU A 380 3.13 9.75 5.67
CA LEU A 380 2.58 11.11 5.50
C LEU A 380 2.84 12.02 6.72
N GLY A 381 2.98 11.42 7.91
CA GLY A 381 3.13 12.13 9.19
C GLY A 381 4.56 12.36 9.66
N GLY A 382 5.57 11.78 8.99
CA GLY A 382 7.00 12.03 9.21
C GLY A 382 7.55 13.04 8.21
#